data_AF-A0A345XS03-F1
#
_entry.id   AF-A0A345XS03-F1
#
_cell.length_a   1.000
_cell.length_b   1.000
_cell.length_c   1.000
_cell.angle_alpha   90.00
_cell.angle_beta   90.00
_cell.angle_gamma   90.00
#
_symmetry.space_group_name_H-M   'P 1'
#
loop_
_entity.id
_entity.type
_entity.pdbx_description
1 polymer ?
#
loop_
_entity_poly.entity_id
_entity_poly.type
_entity_poly.pdbx_seq_one_letter_code
_entity_poly.pdbx_strand_id
1 'polypeptide(L)'
;MTASAWAWSALALFAVWATAAFGLRAVLQRRRTGDSGFRGISGAPGSAAWWAGVLFVLALLGGAAAPLAALGGMPHVPGGESLLVHALGGVVALLGATATLLSQNTMGASWRVGVDDAERTDLVTGGVFGYVRNPVFTAMIGTAAGLSLMVLNLIAVASLALLLAAVEMQVRVVEEPYLAGVHGSSYADYAGRTGRFVPGVGQGHRS
;
A
#
# COMPACT_ATOMS: atom_id res chain seq x y z
N MET A 1 -4.53 0.50 28.46
CA MET A 1 -5.54 0.36 27.40
C MET A 1 -5.98 -1.09 27.33
N THR A 2 -7.28 -1.35 27.27
CA THR A 2 -7.83 -2.71 27.10
C THR A 2 -7.66 -3.20 25.65
N ALA A 3 -7.75 -4.51 25.42
CA ALA A 3 -7.75 -5.07 24.05
C ALA A 3 -8.83 -4.41 23.16
N SER A 4 -10.00 -4.11 23.72
CA SER A 4 -11.07 -3.38 23.03
C SER A 4 -10.66 -1.95 22.62
N ALA A 5 -9.88 -1.24 23.44
CA ALA A 5 -9.42 0.11 23.11
C ALA A 5 -8.44 0.10 21.92
N TRP A 6 -7.57 -0.91 21.84
CA TRP A 6 -6.67 -1.08 20.70
C TRP A 6 -7.42 -1.40 19.41
N ALA A 7 -8.43 -2.26 19.47
CA ALA A 7 -9.28 -2.57 18.31
C ALA A 7 -10.05 -1.35 17.79
N TRP A 8 -10.64 -0.54 18.67
CA TRP A 8 -11.27 0.73 18.28
C TRP A 8 -10.27 1.71 17.66
N SER A 9 -9.07 1.82 18.26
CA SER A 9 -8.02 2.70 17.76
C SER A 9 -7.53 2.26 16.38
N ALA A 10 -7.35 0.96 16.17
CA ALA A 10 -6.95 0.40 14.87
C ALA A 10 -8.05 0.61 13.82
N LEU A 11 -9.32 0.39 14.17
CA LEU A 11 -10.45 0.64 13.27
C LEU A 11 -10.54 2.12 12.86
N ALA A 12 -10.42 3.04 13.82
CA ALA A 12 -10.44 4.47 13.56
C ALA A 12 -9.25 4.89 12.68
N LEU A 13 -8.04 4.41 12.99
CA LEU A 13 -6.84 4.71 12.21
C LEU A 13 -6.96 4.17 10.78
N PHE A 14 -7.43 2.92 10.61
CA PHE A 14 -7.69 2.33 9.30
C PHE A 14 -8.71 3.16 8.51
N ALA A 15 -9.84 3.53 9.13
CA ALA A 15 -10.88 4.30 8.47
C ALA A 15 -10.37 5.67 8.02
N VAL A 16 -9.68 6.40 8.91
CA VAL A 16 -9.07 7.70 8.60
C VAL A 16 -8.07 7.57 7.47
N TRP A 17 -7.15 6.60 7.55
CA TRP A 17 -6.14 6.37 6.54
C TRP A 17 -6.77 5.99 5.19
N ALA A 18 -7.70 5.03 5.15
CA ALA A 18 -8.33 4.57 3.91
C ALA A 18 -9.14 5.69 3.26
N THR A 19 -9.91 6.45 4.04
CA THR A 19 -10.63 7.63 3.53
C THR A 19 -9.67 8.68 3.00
N ALA A 20 -8.56 8.97 3.68
CA ALA A 20 -7.59 9.96 3.23
C ALA A 20 -6.84 9.51 1.96
N ALA A 21 -6.29 8.29 1.97
CA ALA A 21 -5.42 7.75 0.93
C ALA A 21 -6.13 7.41 -0.38
N PHE A 22 -7.44 7.12 -0.33
CA PHE A 22 -8.22 6.74 -1.50
C PHE A 22 -9.35 7.74 -1.79
N GLY A 23 -10.20 8.03 -0.80
CA GLY A 23 -11.37 8.89 -0.98
C GLY A 23 -11.02 10.35 -1.19
N LEU A 24 -10.42 10.99 -0.19
CA LEU A 24 -10.01 12.40 -0.26
C LEU A 24 -9.00 12.61 -1.38
N ARG A 25 -8.03 11.70 -1.54
CA ARG A 25 -7.05 11.78 -2.62
C ARG A 25 -7.69 11.80 -4.01
N ALA A 26 -8.68 10.93 -4.27
CA ALA A 26 -9.41 10.93 -5.54
C ALA A 26 -10.25 12.18 -5.76
N VAL A 27 -10.90 12.70 -4.71
CA VAL A 27 -11.68 13.95 -4.81
C VAL A 27 -10.76 15.12 -5.15
N LEU A 28 -9.60 15.23 -4.48
CA LEU A 28 -8.62 16.27 -4.74
C LEU A 28 -8.01 16.14 -6.13
N GLN A 29 -7.71 14.91 -6.57
CA GLN A 29 -7.25 14.65 -7.94
C GLN A 29 -8.28 15.12 -8.96
N ARG A 30 -9.55 14.68 -8.82
CA ARG A 30 -10.63 15.05 -9.75
C ARG A 30 -10.87 16.55 -9.80
N ARG A 31 -10.77 17.25 -8.67
CA ARG A 31 -10.92 18.72 -8.62
C ARG A 31 -9.77 19.45 -9.32
N ARG A 32 -8.56 18.88 -9.35
CA ARG A 32 -7.38 19.51 -9.95
C ARG A 32 -7.17 19.16 -11.42
N THR A 33 -7.48 17.93 -11.81
CA THR A 33 -7.16 17.38 -13.14
C THR A 33 -8.39 16.97 -13.94
N GLY A 34 -9.58 16.94 -13.34
CA GLY A 34 -10.79 16.36 -13.94
C GLY A 34 -10.89 14.84 -13.84
N ASP A 35 -9.84 14.16 -13.36
CA ASP A 35 -9.70 12.71 -13.32
C ASP A 35 -9.62 12.20 -11.88
N SER A 36 -10.29 11.09 -11.53
CA SER A 36 -10.20 10.52 -10.19
C SER A 36 -8.87 9.81 -9.92
N GLY A 37 -8.12 9.45 -10.97
CA GLY A 37 -6.89 8.65 -10.88
C GLY A 37 -7.13 7.15 -10.66
N PHE A 38 -8.38 6.70 -10.51
CA PHE A 38 -8.70 5.28 -10.34
C PHE A 38 -8.92 4.59 -11.70
N ARG A 39 -8.25 3.46 -11.91
CA ARG A 39 -8.43 2.58 -13.07
C ARG A 39 -9.09 1.23 -12.73
N GLY A 40 -9.40 1.00 -11.45
CA GLY A 40 -10.02 -0.23 -10.98
C GLY A 40 -9.08 -1.43 -11.05
N ILE A 41 -9.65 -2.64 -11.09
CA ILE A 41 -8.88 -3.88 -11.26
C ILE A 41 -8.53 -4.01 -12.75
N SER A 42 -7.23 -4.01 -13.06
CA SER A 42 -6.70 -4.11 -14.42
C SER A 42 -6.59 -5.56 -14.91
N GLY A 43 -6.57 -5.75 -16.23
CA GLY A 43 -6.35 -7.05 -16.88
C GLY A 43 -7.60 -7.93 -17.01
N ALA A 44 -7.47 -8.98 -17.82
CA ALA A 44 -8.56 -9.95 -18.01
C ALA A 44 -8.83 -10.77 -16.73
N PRO A 45 -10.08 -11.17 -16.45
CA PRO A 45 -10.38 -12.06 -15.33
C PRO A 45 -9.48 -13.30 -15.30
N GLY A 46 -8.87 -13.57 -14.15
CA GLY A 46 -7.93 -14.68 -13.97
C GLY A 46 -6.47 -14.38 -14.35
N SER A 47 -6.18 -13.23 -14.96
CA SER A 47 -4.80 -12.77 -15.18
C SER A 47 -4.11 -12.36 -13.88
N ALA A 48 -2.78 -12.27 -13.88
CA ALA A 48 -2.01 -11.79 -12.74
C ALA A 48 -2.38 -10.36 -12.34
N ALA A 49 -2.57 -9.45 -13.31
CA ALA A 49 -3.00 -8.08 -13.01
C ALA A 49 -4.38 -8.04 -12.32
N TRP A 50 -5.28 -8.93 -12.73
CA TRP A 50 -6.61 -9.04 -12.11
C TRP A 50 -6.51 -9.55 -10.67
N TRP A 51 -5.71 -10.60 -10.45
CA TRP A 51 -5.46 -11.13 -9.11
C TRP A 51 -4.76 -10.13 -8.19
N ALA A 52 -3.84 -9.30 -8.70
CA ALA A 52 -3.22 -8.23 -7.92
C ALA A 52 -4.27 -7.28 -7.35
N GLY A 53 -5.22 -6.82 -8.19
CA GLY A 53 -6.34 -5.99 -7.75
C GLY A 53 -7.28 -6.69 -6.77
N VAL A 54 -7.65 -7.95 -7.04
CA VAL A 54 -8.52 -8.74 -6.15
C VAL A 54 -7.89 -8.93 -4.77
N LEU A 55 -6.62 -9.35 -4.71
CA LEU A 55 -5.89 -9.54 -3.46
C LEU A 55 -5.75 -8.23 -2.69
N PHE A 56 -5.56 -7.11 -3.39
CA PHE A 56 -5.51 -5.79 -2.76
C PHE A 56 -6.85 -5.40 -2.12
N VAL A 57 -7.97 -5.62 -2.81
CA VAL A 57 -9.31 -5.38 -2.25
C VAL A 57 -9.57 -6.29 -1.04
N LEU A 58 -9.24 -7.58 -1.15
CA LEU A 58 -9.38 -8.52 -0.02
C LEU A 58 -8.52 -8.12 1.17
N ALA A 59 -7.30 -7.61 0.93
CA ALA A 59 -6.44 -7.09 1.97
C ALA A 59 -7.06 -5.88 2.66
N LEU A 60 -7.62 -4.92 1.92
CA LEU A 60 -8.32 -3.76 2.49
C LEU A 60 -9.54 -4.16 3.31
N LEU A 61 -10.36 -5.09 2.80
CA LEU A 61 -11.50 -5.62 3.57
C LEU A 61 -11.02 -6.33 4.85
N GLY A 62 -9.94 -7.10 4.76
CA GLY A 62 -9.29 -7.72 5.92
C GLY A 62 -8.77 -6.69 6.93
N GLY A 63 -8.26 -5.55 6.48
CA GLY A 63 -7.78 -4.46 7.34
C GLY A 63 -8.90 -3.84 8.19
N ALA A 64 -10.12 -3.76 7.65
CA ALA A 64 -11.30 -3.36 8.42
C ALA A 64 -11.85 -4.51 9.27
N ALA A 65 -11.88 -5.73 8.73
CA ALA A 65 -12.45 -6.90 9.39
C ALA A 65 -11.64 -7.33 10.62
N ALA A 66 -10.32 -7.16 10.61
CA ALA A 66 -9.45 -7.54 11.72
C ALA A 66 -9.80 -6.85 13.05
N PRO A 67 -9.89 -5.51 13.14
CA PRO A 67 -10.30 -4.85 14.38
C PRO A 67 -11.78 -5.11 14.72
N LEU A 68 -12.67 -5.24 13.72
CA LEU A 68 -14.07 -5.60 13.97
C LEU A 68 -14.19 -7.00 14.59
N ALA A 69 -13.42 -7.97 14.12
CA ALA A 69 -13.38 -9.31 14.69
C ALA A 69 -12.81 -9.31 16.11
N ALA A 70 -11.77 -8.49 16.38
CA ALA A 70 -11.25 -8.31 17.74
C ALA A 70 -12.32 -7.70 18.69
N LEU A 71 -13.11 -6.74 18.21
CA LEU A 71 -14.26 -6.20 18.96
C LEU A 71 -15.35 -7.26 19.20
N GLY A 72 -15.51 -8.20 18.26
CA GLY A 72 -16.37 -9.38 18.37
C GLY A 72 -15.82 -10.50 19.25
N GLY A 73 -14.66 -10.32 19.89
CA GLY A 73 -14.06 -11.31 20.79
C GLY A 73 -13.16 -12.34 20.12
N MET A 74 -12.74 -12.11 18.87
CA MET A 74 -11.76 -12.97 18.21
C MET A 74 -10.44 -13.00 19.02
N PRO A 75 -9.86 -14.17 19.30
CA PRO A 75 -8.62 -14.27 20.06
C PRO A 75 -7.43 -13.71 19.28
N HIS A 76 -6.45 -13.20 20.02
CA HIS A 76 -5.15 -12.83 19.49
C HIS A 76 -4.33 -14.09 19.20
N VAL A 77 -3.38 -14.00 18.28
CA VAL A 77 -2.33 -15.00 18.14
C VAL A 77 -1.40 -14.95 19.37
N PRO A 78 -0.64 -16.02 19.66
CA PRO A 78 0.30 -16.03 20.78
C PRO A 78 1.26 -14.83 20.74
N GLY A 79 1.40 -14.13 21.88
CA GLY A 79 2.20 -12.91 21.99
C GLY A 79 1.44 -11.60 21.72
N GLY A 80 0.19 -11.68 21.24
CA GLY A 80 -0.68 -10.53 20.97
C GLY A 80 -1.38 -9.91 22.20
N GLU A 81 -0.92 -10.21 23.41
CA GLU A 81 -1.41 -9.57 24.64
C GLU A 81 -0.47 -8.45 25.13
N SER A 82 0.70 -8.32 24.50
CA SER A 82 1.74 -7.39 24.92
C SER A 82 1.35 -5.94 24.59
N LEU A 83 1.25 -5.13 25.65
CA LEU A 83 1.03 -3.68 25.52
C LEU A 83 2.08 -3.02 24.62
N LEU A 84 3.35 -3.45 24.73
CA LEU A 84 4.44 -2.91 23.93
C LEU A 84 4.22 -3.20 22.44
N VAL A 85 3.77 -4.41 22.09
CA VAL A 85 3.49 -4.79 20.70
C VAL A 85 2.39 -3.91 20.11
N HIS A 86 1.32 -3.67 20.87
CA HIS A 86 0.22 -2.83 20.40
C HIS A 86 0.62 -1.37 20.25
N ALA A 87 1.37 -0.83 21.22
CA ALA A 87 1.85 0.55 21.18
C ALA A 87 2.81 0.78 20.01
N LEU A 88 3.79 -0.12 19.80
CA LEU A 88 4.69 -0.07 18.65
C LEU A 88 3.91 -0.23 17.34
N GLY A 89 2.92 -1.12 17.31
CA GLY A 89 2.00 -1.27 16.18
C GLY A 89 1.30 0.03 15.81
N GLY A 90 0.76 0.74 16.80
CA GLY A 90 0.13 2.05 16.61
C GLY A 90 1.09 3.10 16.06
N VAL A 91 2.32 3.17 16.58
CA VAL A 91 3.36 4.08 16.07
C VAL A 91 3.71 3.75 14.62
N VAL A 92 3.97 2.47 14.31
CA VAL A 92 4.28 2.01 12.96
C VAL A 92 3.13 2.30 11.99
N ALA A 93 1.89 2.07 12.41
CA ALA A 93 0.71 2.34 11.61
C ALA A 93 0.56 3.83 11.30
N LEU A 94 0.75 4.71 12.28
CA LEU A 94 0.71 6.16 12.08
C LEU A 94 1.81 6.65 11.14
N LEU A 95 3.05 6.19 11.35
CA LEU A 95 4.18 6.56 10.50
C LEU A 95 3.99 6.06 9.07
N GLY A 96 3.54 4.82 8.90
CA GLY A 96 3.18 4.26 7.60
C GLY A 96 2.08 5.08 6.92
N ALA A 97 0.99 5.37 7.63
CA ALA A 97 -0.14 6.12 7.08
C ALA A 97 0.30 7.52 6.61
N THR A 98 1.10 8.20 7.43
CA THR A 98 1.67 9.52 7.10
C THR A 98 2.58 9.42 5.87
N ALA A 99 3.48 8.44 5.83
CA ALA A 99 4.37 8.22 4.71
C ALA A 99 3.63 7.86 3.41
N THR A 100 2.51 7.13 3.48
CA THR A 100 1.64 6.86 2.33
C THR A 100 1.14 8.18 1.74
N LEU A 101 0.56 9.06 2.56
CA LEU A 101 0.01 10.34 2.10
C LEU A 101 1.08 11.28 1.54
N LEU A 102 2.26 11.35 2.18
CA LEU A 102 3.39 12.15 1.70
C LEU A 102 3.92 11.63 0.34
N SER A 103 4.00 10.31 0.18
CA SER A 103 4.43 9.69 -1.07
C SER A 103 3.43 9.94 -2.20
N GLN A 104 2.12 9.85 -1.92
CA GLN A 104 1.07 10.16 -2.89
C GLN A 104 1.06 11.66 -3.28
N ASN A 105 1.41 12.55 -2.36
CA ASN A 105 1.54 13.98 -2.66
C ASN A 105 2.75 14.26 -3.55
N THR A 106 3.85 13.52 -3.39
CA THR A 106 5.04 13.65 -4.24
C THR A 106 4.75 13.26 -5.70
N MET A 107 3.81 12.33 -5.93
CA MET A 107 3.35 11.99 -7.29
C MET A 107 2.51 13.10 -7.95
N GLY A 108 1.93 14.03 -7.18
CA GLY A 108 1.16 15.14 -7.73
C GLY A 108 0.04 14.72 -8.68
N ALA A 109 0.02 15.30 -9.89
CA ALA A 109 -0.98 14.98 -10.91
C ALA A 109 -0.80 13.59 -11.53
N SER A 110 0.38 12.97 -11.39
CA SER A 110 0.69 11.65 -11.96
C SER A 110 0.19 10.49 -11.08
N TRP A 111 -0.39 10.78 -9.91
CA TRP A 111 -0.94 9.74 -9.04
C TRP A 111 -2.10 9.01 -9.71
N ARG A 112 -1.99 7.68 -9.76
CA ARG A 112 -3.03 6.76 -10.23
C ARG A 112 -3.06 5.51 -9.35
N VAL A 113 -4.22 4.86 -9.31
CA VAL A 113 -4.43 3.52 -8.73
C VAL A 113 -4.77 2.56 -9.86
N GLY A 114 -3.87 1.62 -10.09
CA GLY A 114 -3.89 0.74 -11.26
C GLY A 114 -3.15 1.35 -12.45
N VAL A 115 -2.93 0.52 -13.47
CA VAL A 115 -2.26 0.89 -14.72
C VAL A 115 -3.28 0.85 -15.85
N ASP A 116 -3.19 1.83 -16.75
CA ASP A 116 -3.87 1.84 -18.03
C ASP A 116 -2.80 1.93 -19.13
N ASP A 117 -2.70 0.89 -19.96
CA ASP A 117 -1.68 0.76 -21.00
C ASP A 117 -1.77 1.84 -22.09
N ALA A 118 -2.97 2.42 -22.27
CA ALA A 118 -3.21 3.51 -23.20
C ALA A 118 -2.66 4.85 -22.68
N GLU A 119 -2.43 4.95 -21.38
CA GLU A 119 -1.91 6.16 -20.77
C GLU A 119 -0.39 6.21 -20.82
N ARG A 120 0.13 7.42 -20.98
CA ARG A 120 1.56 7.72 -20.80
C ARG A 120 1.68 8.57 -19.55
N THR A 121 2.21 7.96 -18.49
CA THR A 121 2.50 8.63 -17.22
C THR A 121 3.89 9.24 -17.25
N ASP A 122 4.13 10.28 -16.46
CA ASP A 122 5.48 10.79 -16.25
C ASP A 122 6.26 9.87 -15.30
N LEU A 123 7.56 9.70 -15.56
CA LEU A 123 8.44 8.94 -14.67
C LEU A 123 8.88 9.82 -13.49
N VAL A 124 8.25 9.62 -12.33
CA VAL A 124 8.59 10.34 -11.10
C VAL A 124 9.79 9.68 -10.40
N THR A 125 10.92 10.40 -10.34
CA THR A 125 12.17 9.93 -9.69
C THR A 125 12.67 10.84 -8.57
N GLY A 126 12.00 11.98 -8.35
CA GLY A 126 12.38 12.97 -7.34
C GLY A 126 11.81 12.69 -5.95
N GLY A 127 12.38 13.36 -4.93
CA GLY A 127 11.90 13.24 -3.55
C GLY A 127 12.05 11.82 -3.00
N VAL A 128 10.99 11.29 -2.40
CA VAL A 128 10.99 9.93 -1.82
C VAL A 128 11.22 8.83 -2.87
N PHE A 129 10.85 9.08 -4.13
CA PHE A 129 11.09 8.17 -5.25
C PHE A 129 12.57 8.00 -5.58
N GLY A 130 13.43 8.94 -5.16
CA GLY A 130 14.88 8.79 -5.32
C GLY A 130 15.48 7.68 -4.45
N TYR A 131 14.81 7.31 -3.35
CA TYR A 131 15.31 6.31 -2.39
C TYR A 131 14.70 4.92 -2.63
N VAL A 132 13.40 4.87 -2.93
CA VAL A 132 12.67 3.65 -3.24
C VAL A 132 11.71 3.91 -4.40
N ARG A 133 11.57 2.94 -5.31
CA ARG A 133 10.75 3.09 -6.52
C ARG A 133 9.25 3.04 -6.25
N ASN A 134 8.85 2.32 -5.20
CA ASN A 134 7.46 2.09 -4.82
C ASN A 134 7.14 2.60 -3.40
N PRO A 135 7.40 3.89 -3.08
CA PRO A 135 7.32 4.41 -1.72
C PRO A 135 5.91 4.36 -1.14
N VAL A 136 4.88 4.56 -1.99
CA VAL A 136 3.48 4.45 -1.59
C VAL A 136 3.20 3.02 -1.09
N PHE A 137 3.54 1.99 -1.88
CA PHE A 137 3.32 0.60 -1.49
C PHE A 137 4.13 0.19 -0.26
N THR A 138 5.39 0.62 -0.15
CA THR A 138 6.20 0.40 1.06
C THR A 138 5.51 0.97 2.30
N ALA A 139 5.02 2.21 2.23
CA ALA A 139 4.34 2.85 3.34
C ALA A 139 2.99 2.20 3.65
N MET A 140 2.26 1.72 2.63
CA MET A 140 1.03 0.95 2.82
C MET A 140 1.27 -0.36 3.54
N ILE A 141 2.33 -1.10 3.18
CA ILE A 141 2.75 -2.32 3.88
C ILE A 141 3.10 -1.99 5.34
N GLY A 142 3.83 -0.90 5.59
CA GLY A 142 4.13 -0.43 6.95
C GLY A 142 2.86 -0.12 7.75
N THR A 143 1.88 0.56 7.13
CA THR A 143 0.58 0.86 7.74
C THR A 143 -0.15 -0.42 8.13
N ALA A 144 -0.26 -1.37 7.19
CA ALA A 144 -0.93 -2.65 7.42
C ALA A 144 -0.21 -3.47 8.50
N ALA A 145 1.13 -3.52 8.49
CA ALA A 145 1.91 -4.20 9.51
C ALA A 145 1.65 -3.60 10.91
N GLY A 146 1.66 -2.28 11.03
CA GLY A 146 1.33 -1.61 12.29
C GLY A 146 -0.08 -1.89 12.77
N LEU A 147 -1.08 -1.81 11.88
CA LEU A 147 -2.48 -2.15 12.20
C LEU A 147 -2.61 -3.61 12.62
N SER A 148 -1.91 -4.53 11.96
CA SER A 148 -1.89 -5.94 12.34
C SER A 148 -1.26 -6.16 13.71
N LEU A 149 -0.24 -5.39 14.09
CA LEU A 149 0.34 -5.46 15.43
C LEU A 149 -0.59 -4.90 16.53
N MET A 150 -1.51 -3.98 16.21
CA MET A 150 -2.44 -3.42 17.20
C MET A 150 -3.54 -4.41 17.65
N VAL A 151 -3.90 -5.37 16.80
CA VAL A 151 -4.99 -6.34 17.09
C VAL A 151 -4.56 -7.81 16.99
N LEU A 152 -3.39 -8.05 16.40
CA LEU A 152 -2.67 -9.31 16.23
C LEU A 152 -3.52 -10.59 16.24
N ASN A 153 -4.51 -10.65 15.36
CA ASN A 153 -5.35 -11.82 15.14
C ASN A 153 -5.14 -12.41 13.74
N LEU A 154 -5.70 -13.60 13.49
CA LEU A 154 -5.46 -14.33 12.25
C LEU A 154 -5.92 -13.57 11.00
N ILE A 155 -7.02 -12.80 11.09
CA ILE A 155 -7.50 -11.97 9.98
C ILE A 155 -6.49 -10.87 9.66
N ALA A 156 -5.90 -10.25 10.69
CA ALA A 156 -4.90 -9.20 10.51
C ALA A 156 -3.61 -9.73 9.85
N VAL A 157 -3.17 -10.93 10.23
CA VAL A 157 -2.00 -11.60 9.63
C VAL A 157 -2.30 -11.98 8.18
N ALA A 158 -3.47 -12.57 7.92
CA ALA A 158 -3.89 -12.93 6.56
C ALA A 158 -4.02 -11.70 5.66
N SER A 159 -4.63 -10.61 6.15
CA SER A 159 -4.76 -9.33 5.45
C SER A 159 -3.39 -8.76 5.04
N LEU A 160 -2.42 -8.76 5.96
CA LEU A 160 -1.06 -8.32 5.67
C LEU A 160 -0.38 -9.19 4.60
N ALA A 161 -0.53 -10.52 4.70
CA ALA A 161 0.02 -11.45 3.72
C ALA A 161 -0.61 -11.25 2.32
N LEU A 162 -1.92 -11.06 2.27
CA LEU A 162 -2.63 -10.73 1.02
C LEU A 162 -2.15 -9.41 0.43
N LEU A 163 -1.92 -8.38 1.27
CA LEU A 163 -1.40 -7.10 0.81
C LEU A 163 0.00 -7.25 0.21
N LEU A 164 0.89 -7.98 0.89
CA LEU A 164 2.24 -8.26 0.41
C LEU A 164 2.21 -8.97 -0.95
N ALA A 165 1.37 -10.00 -1.09
CA ALA A 165 1.20 -10.71 -2.36
C ALA A 165 0.62 -9.80 -3.45
N ALA A 166 -0.40 -9.00 -3.13
CA ALA A 166 -1.00 -8.05 -4.04
C ALA A 166 0.00 -7.02 -4.56
N VAL A 167 0.77 -6.42 -3.65
CA VAL A 167 1.79 -5.40 -3.96
C VAL A 167 2.92 -5.98 -4.80
N GLU A 168 3.45 -7.15 -4.42
CA GLU A 168 4.51 -7.81 -5.19
C GLU A 168 4.04 -8.14 -6.62
N MET A 169 2.81 -8.63 -6.77
CA MET A 169 2.22 -8.93 -8.06
C MET A 169 1.96 -7.65 -8.88
N GLN A 170 1.36 -6.63 -8.26
CA GLN A 170 1.07 -5.34 -8.88
C GLN A 170 2.35 -4.69 -9.39
N VAL A 171 3.40 -4.64 -8.58
CA VAL A 171 4.66 -4.00 -8.97
C VAL A 171 5.37 -4.82 -10.05
N ARG A 172 5.66 -6.09 -9.81
CA ARG A 172 6.54 -6.87 -10.70
C ARG A 172 5.90 -7.26 -12.01
N VAL A 173 4.59 -7.50 -12.02
CA VAL A 173 3.88 -8.04 -13.18
C VAL A 173 3.14 -6.96 -13.95
N VAL A 174 2.79 -5.84 -13.30
CA VAL A 174 1.99 -4.77 -13.93
C VAL A 174 2.83 -3.50 -14.07
N GLU A 175 3.25 -2.88 -12.97
CA GLU A 175 3.85 -1.55 -13.01
C GLU A 175 5.26 -1.52 -13.60
N GLU A 176 6.18 -2.40 -13.18
CA GLU A 176 7.56 -2.37 -13.69
C GLU A 176 7.62 -2.69 -15.19
N PRO A 177 6.89 -3.70 -15.73
CA PRO A 177 6.86 -3.94 -17.17
C PRO A 177 6.25 -2.78 -17.96
N TYR A 178 5.18 -2.17 -17.44
CA TYR A 178 4.58 -0.97 -18.05
C TYR A 178 5.57 0.19 -18.08
N LEU A 179 6.22 0.51 -16.96
CA LEU A 179 7.20 1.59 -16.87
C LEU A 179 8.42 1.34 -17.77
N ALA A 180 8.89 0.09 -17.85
CA ALA A 180 9.96 -0.30 -18.77
C ALA A 180 9.55 -0.11 -20.24
N GLY A 181 8.32 -0.51 -20.60
CA GLY A 181 7.79 -0.33 -21.95
C GLY A 181 7.58 1.14 -22.34
N VAL A 182 7.14 1.98 -21.41
CA VAL A 182 6.86 3.40 -21.66
C VAL A 182 8.12 4.26 -21.65
N HIS A 183 9.06 4.01 -20.73
CA HIS A 183 10.20 4.89 -20.48
C HIS A 183 11.56 4.30 -20.89
N GLY A 184 11.62 3.03 -21.27
CA GLY A 184 12.83 2.39 -21.80
C GLY A 184 14.06 2.57 -20.91
N SER A 185 15.14 3.11 -21.49
CA SER A 185 16.43 3.30 -20.82
C SER A 185 16.35 4.19 -19.57
N SER A 186 15.50 5.23 -19.59
CA SER A 186 15.32 6.12 -18.44
C SER A 186 14.84 5.36 -17.20
N TYR A 187 13.92 4.40 -17.40
CA TYR A 187 13.46 3.54 -16.30
C TYR A 187 14.51 2.50 -15.89
N ALA A 188 15.24 1.93 -16.85
CA ALA A 188 16.34 1.01 -16.53
C ALA A 188 17.44 1.67 -15.67
N ASP A 189 17.85 2.89 -16.01
CA ASP A 189 18.83 3.66 -15.25
C ASP A 189 18.36 4.02 -13.84
N TYR A 190 17.07 4.32 -13.71
CA TYR A 190 16.42 4.56 -12.42
C TYR A 190 16.35 3.27 -11.59
N ALA A 191 15.89 2.17 -12.18
CA ALA A 191 15.79 0.87 -11.54
C ALA A 191 17.15 0.30 -11.11
N GLY A 192 18.23 0.63 -11.81
CA GLY A 192 19.58 0.23 -11.43
C GLY A 192 20.18 0.99 -10.25
N ARG A 193 19.60 2.13 -9.85
CA ARG A 193 20.11 2.96 -8.72
C ARG A 193 19.19 2.96 -7.51
N THR A 194 17.90 2.69 -7.72
CA THR A 194 16.87 2.82 -6.69
C THR A 194 16.25 1.47 -6.33
N GLY A 195 16.19 1.15 -5.03
CA GLY A 195 15.61 -0.10 -4.54
C GLY A 195 14.09 -0.17 -4.80
N ARG A 196 13.53 -1.37 -4.91
CA ARG A 196 12.11 -1.56 -5.27
C ARG A 196 11.17 -1.08 -4.16
N PHE A 197 11.33 -1.63 -2.96
CA PHE A 197 10.50 -1.31 -1.78
C PHE A 197 11.31 -0.76 -0.61
N VAL A 198 12.59 -1.13 -0.50
CA VAL A 198 13.50 -0.71 0.56
C VAL A 198 14.77 -0.17 -0.10
N PRO A 199 15.43 0.88 0.45
CA PRO A 199 16.64 1.44 -0.14
C PRO A 199 17.71 0.36 -0.38
N GLY A 200 18.31 0.36 -1.56
CA GLY A 200 19.39 -0.58 -1.93
C GLY A 200 18.96 -2.02 -2.25
N VAL A 201 17.70 -2.42 -2.04
CA VAL A 201 17.24 -3.80 -2.28
C VAL A 201 16.40 -3.90 -3.56
N GLY A 202 16.69 -4.89 -4.41
CA GLY A 202 15.97 -5.10 -5.66
C GLY A 202 16.31 -4.07 -6.75
N GLN A 203 17.57 -3.61 -6.78
CA GLN A 203 18.11 -2.82 -7.89
C GLN A 203 18.26 -3.72 -9.13
N GLY A 204 17.92 -3.19 -10.31
CA GLY A 204 18.15 -3.88 -11.58
C GLY A 204 19.64 -4.05 -11.82
N HIS A 205 20.08 -5.25 -12.21
CA HIS A 205 21.47 -5.45 -12.62
C HIS A 205 21.65 -4.75 -13.98
N ARG A 206 22.66 -3.87 -14.08
CA ARG A 206 23.14 -3.40 -15.38
C ARG A 206 23.87 -4.57 -16.04
N SER A 207 23.23 -5.24 -16.99
CA SER A 207 23.91 -6.17 -17.92
C SER A 207 24.26 -5.43 -19.20
#